data_AF-A0A535BKG8-F1
#
_entry.id   AF-A0A535BKG8-F1
#
_cell.length_a   1.000
_cell.length_b   1.000
_cell.length_c   1.000
_cell.angle_alpha   90.00
_cell.angle_beta   90.00
_cell.angle_gamma   90.00
#
_symmetry.space_group_name_H-M   'P 1'
#
loop_
_entity.id
_entity.type
_entity.pdbx_description
1 polymer ?
#
loop_
_entity_poly.entity_id
_entity_poly.type
_entity_poly.pdbx_seq_one_letter_code
_entity_poly.pdbx_strand_id
1 'polypeptide(L)' 'MAKPPESVLVKEILDIVGGSTTPEVKNAGPIGDVLLRRDQAVQKALEGTTLKSLIGESPSTILSFPHSRLSAQSR' A
#
# COMPACT_ATOMS: atom_id res chain seq x y z
N MET A 1 -20.82 18.02 -5.12
CA MET A 1 -21.18 16.99 -6.11
C MET A 1 -20.13 15.88 -6.03
N ALA A 2 -20.53 14.62 -5.93
CA ALA A 2 -19.60 13.50 -5.88
C ALA A 2 -18.98 13.25 -7.26
N LYS A 3 -17.69 12.88 -7.31
CA LYS A 3 -16.97 12.51 -8.53
C LYS A 3 -17.22 11.04 -8.91
N PRO A 4 -17.27 10.67 -10.20
CA PRO A 4 -17.41 9.28 -10.60
C PRO A 4 -16.12 8.47 -10.31
N PRO A 5 -16.22 7.15 -10.05
CA PRO A 5 -15.11 6.34 -9.53
C PRO A 5 -13.91 6.20 -10.49
N GLU A 6 -14.11 6.34 -11.80
CA GLU A 6 -13.04 6.41 -12.81
C GLU A 6 -12.19 7.70 -12.74
N SER A 7 -12.68 8.72 -12.04
CA SER A 7 -12.00 10.02 -11.91
C SER A 7 -11.40 10.27 -10.53
N VAL A 8 -11.66 9.37 -9.58
CA VAL A 8 -11.13 9.45 -8.22
C VAL A 8 -9.86 8.61 -8.15
N LEU A 9 -8.73 9.25 -7.87
CA LEU A 9 -7.46 8.55 -7.73
C LEU A 9 -7.31 7.95 -6.34
N VAL A 10 -6.74 6.75 -6.25
CA VAL A 10 -6.51 6.08 -4.95
C VAL A 10 -5.58 6.91 -4.07
N LYS A 11 -4.59 7.56 -4.66
CA LYS A 11 -3.69 8.49 -3.95
C LYS A 11 -4.45 9.62 -3.26
N GLU A 12 -5.44 10.22 -3.93
CA GLU A 12 -6.24 11.31 -3.33
C GLU A 12 -6.96 10.84 -2.07
N ILE A 13 -7.46 9.60 -2.05
CA ILE A 13 -8.12 9.02 -0.87
C ILE A 13 -7.10 8.79 0.25
N LEU A 14 -5.94 8.22 -0.07
CA LEU A 14 -4.89 7.95 0.91
C LEU A 14 -4.33 9.24 1.53
N ASP A 15 -4.18 10.30 0.73
CA ASP A 15 -3.72 11.60 1.22
C ASP A 15 -4.74 12.24 2.20
N ILE A 16 -6.04 12.02 1.97
CA ILE A 16 -7.11 12.48 2.89
C ILE A 16 -7.09 11.70 4.20
N VAL A 17 -6.96 10.37 4.14
CA VAL A 17 -7.07 9.49 5.33
C VAL A 17 -5.78 9.47 6.14
N GLY A 18 -4.62 9.46 5.47
CA GLY A 18 -3.30 9.44 6.10
C GLY A 18 -2.89 10.78 6.73
N GLY A 19 -3.59 11.86 6.39
CA GLY A 19 -3.21 13.22 6.75
C GLY A 19 -2.00 13.69 5.94
N SER A 20 -1.94 15.00 5.66
CA SER A 20 -0.81 15.64 4.97
C SER A 20 0.43 15.68 5.87
N THR A 21 1.03 14.53 6.14
CA THR A 21 2.33 14.46 6.81
C THR A 21 3.31 13.79 5.87
N THR A 22 3.92 14.58 5.00
CA THR A 22 5.28 14.26 4.55
C THR A 22 6.17 14.40 5.78
N PRO A 23 6.71 13.33 6.35
CA PRO A 23 7.67 13.48 7.43
C PRO A 23 8.86 14.24 6.86
N GLU A 24 9.09 15.45 7.34
CA GLU A 24 10.27 16.24 7.01
C GLU A 24 11.48 15.52 7.63
N VAL A 25 12.11 14.62 6.88
CA VAL A 25 13.27 13.87 7.36
C VAL A 25 14.50 14.78 7.33
N LYS A 26 14.62 15.66 8.32
CA LYS A 26 15.87 16.40 8.55
C LYS A 26 16.93 15.40 9.03
N ASN A 27 17.93 15.16 8.17
CA ASN A 27 19.05 14.22 8.35
C ASN A 27 18.67 12.74 8.15
N ALA A 28 18.23 12.41 6.93
CA ALA A 28 18.12 11.04 6.47
C ALA A 28 19.51 10.40 6.34
N GLY A 29 20.00 9.71 7.38
CA GLY A 29 21.06 8.73 7.22
C GLY A 29 20.62 7.59 6.28
N PRO A 30 21.39 6.49 6.15
CA PRO A 30 21.06 5.38 5.24
C PRO A 30 19.63 4.82 5.37
N ILE A 31 19.04 4.89 6.58
CA ILE A 31 17.65 4.50 6.83
C ILE A 31 16.66 5.45 6.14
N GLY A 32 16.91 6.75 6.15
CA GLY A 32 16.05 7.73 5.50
C GLY A 32 16.07 7.58 3.97
N ASP A 33 17.19 7.19 3.37
CA ASP A 33 17.25 6.86 1.94
C ASP A 33 16.38 5.65 1.57
N VAL A 34 16.38 4.62 2.41
CA VAL A 34 15.54 3.43 2.20
C VAL A 34 14.06 3.79 2.32
N LEU A 35 13.71 4.58 3.33
CA LEU A 35 12.33 5.06 3.52
C LEU A 35 11.88 5.94 2.36
N LEU A 36 12.73 6.84 1.88
CA LEU A 36 12.44 7.68 0.71
C LEU A 36 12.18 6.83 -0.54
N ARG A 37 13.01 5.82 -0.80
CA ARG A 37 12.83 4.91 -1.95
C ARG A 37 11.53 4.11 -1.83
N ARG A 38 11.17 3.67 -0.62
CA ARG A 38 9.88 3.00 -0.36
C ARG A 38 8.73 3.95 -0.71
N ASP A 39 8.78 5.18 -0.22
CA ASP A 39 7.70 6.15 -0.43
C ASP A 39 7.55 6.51 -1.92
N GLN A 40 8.66 6.66 -2.63
CA GLN A 40 8.68 6.83 -4.09
C GLN A 40 8.10 5.62 -4.83
N ALA A 41 8.44 4.40 -4.41
CA ALA A 41 7.91 3.19 -5.02
C ALA A 41 6.39 3.08 -4.82
N VAL A 42 5.89 3.43 -3.63
CA VAL A 42 4.44 3.49 -3.35
C VAL A 42 3.76 4.56 -4.21
N GLN A 43 4.33 5.77 -4.30
CA GLN A 43 3.78 6.83 -5.15
C GLN A 43 3.68 6.39 -6.62
N LYS A 44 4.74 5.76 -7.14
CA LYS A 44 4.77 5.27 -8.52
C LYS A 44 3.80 4.11 -8.75
N ALA A 45 3.66 3.19 -7.80
CA ALA A 45 2.74 2.08 -7.91
C ALA A 45 1.27 2.53 -7.95
N LEU A 46 0.94 3.63 -7.26
CA LEU A 46 -0.41 4.18 -7.20
C LEU A 46 -0.69 5.23 -8.29
N GLU A 47 0.31 5.59 -9.09
CA GLU A 47 0.18 6.58 -10.15
C GLU A 47 -0.87 6.14 -11.18
N GLY A 48 -1.86 6.99 -11.45
CA GLY A 48 -2.95 6.70 -12.37
C GLY A 48 -3.95 5.63 -11.89
N THR A 49 -3.79 5.07 -10.67
CA THR A 49 -4.73 4.08 -10.15
C THR A 49 -6.03 4.77 -9.71
N THR A 50 -7.15 4.36 -10.30
CA THR A 50 -8.49 4.91 -10.00
C THR A 50 -9.26 3.99 -9.06
N LEU A 51 -10.27 4.54 -8.37
CA LEU A 51 -11.17 3.75 -7.52
C LEU A 51 -11.89 2.65 -8.32
N LYS A 52 -12.23 2.91 -9.58
CA LYS A 52 -12.82 1.92 -10.49
C LYS A 52 -11.86 0.76 -10.79
N SER A 53 -10.56 1.04 -10.94
CA SER A 53 -9.55 0.01 -11.24
C SER A 53 -9.43 -1.04 -10.12
N LEU A 54 -9.58 -0.61 -8.85
CA LEU A 54 -9.55 -1.52 -7.70
C LEU A 54 -10.73 -2.51 -7.66
N ILE A 55 -11.86 -2.16 -8.26
CA ILE A 55 -13.05 -3.03 -8.31
C ILE A 55 -12.92 -4.06 -9.44
N GLY A 56 -12.18 -3.72 -10.50
CA GLY A 56 -11.93 -4.60 -11.64
C GLY A 56 -10.86 -5.68 -11.39
N GLU A 57 -9.95 -5.45 -10.44
CA GLU A 57 -9.05 -6.49 -9.91
C GLU A 57 -9.85 -7.45 -9.02
N SER A 58 -10.15 -8.64 -9.53
CA SER A 58 -10.85 -9.71 -8.81
C SER A 58 -9.87 -10.66 -8.10
N PRO A 59 -10.35 -11.38 -7.07
CA PRO A 59 -10.03 -11.17 -5.65
C PRO A 59 -8.64 -11.69 -5.22
N SER A 60 -8.11 -11.04 -4.18
CA SER A 60 -7.01 -11.45 -3.30
C SER A 60 -6.36 -12.81 -3.61
N THR A 61 -5.11 -12.78 -4.06
CA THR A 61 -4.25 -13.98 -4.00
C THR A 61 -4.14 -14.40 -2.54
N ILE A 62 -4.86 -15.46 -2.16
CA ILE A 62 -4.69 -16.11 -0.86
C ILE A 62 -3.31 -16.75 -0.91
N LEU A 63 -2.33 -16.12 -0.26
CA LEU A 63 -1.02 -16.71 -0.05
C LEU A 63 -1.17 -17.83 0.99
N SER A 64 -1.44 -19.06 0.53
CA SER A 64 -1.42 -20.23 1.40
C SER A 64 0.03 -20.57 1.73
N PHE A 65 0.49 -20.20 2.92
CA PHE A 65 1.75 -20.71 3.43
C PHE A 65 1.55 -22.18 3.84
N PRO A 66 2.42 -23.12 3.42
CA PRO A 66 2.38 -24.47 3.94
C PRO A 66 2.70 -24.38 5.44
N HIS A 67 1.69 -24.59 6.29
CA HIS A 67 1.92 -24.82 7.71
C HIS A 67 2.75 -26.10 7.83
N SER A 68 4.04 -25.95 8.11
CA SER A 68 4.89 -27.05 8.54
C SER A 68 4.21 -27.74 9.72
N ARG A 69 3.74 -28.98 9.48
CA ARG A 69 3.23 -29.87 10.52
C ARG A 69 4.37 -30.18 11.49
N LEU A 70 4.53 -29.37 12.52
CA LEU A 70 5.08 -29.84 13.78
C LEU A 70 3.92 -30.43 14.56
N SER A 71 3.64 -31.70 14.28
CA SER A 71 2.90 -32.57 15.19
C SER A 71 3.65 -32.61 16.52
N ALA A 72 3.26 -31.75 17.46
CA ALA A 72 3.63 -31.91 18.86
C ALA A 72 2.89 -33.14 19.38
N GLN A 73 3.59 -34.27 19.34
CA GLN A 73 3.12 -35.53 19.87
C GLN A 73 3.01 -35.43 21.39
N SER A 74 1.78 -35.58 21.86
CA SER A 74 1.40 -35.76 23.27
C SER A 74 2.29 -36.79 23.96
N ARG A 75 2.70 -36.48 25.19
CA ARG A 75 3.08 -37.48 26.18
C ARG A 75 2.52 -37.09 27.54
#